data_AF-A0A815MVK9-F1
#
_entry.id   AF-A0A815MVK9-F1
#
_cell.length_a   1.000
_cell.length_b   1.000
_cell.length_c   1.000
_cell.angle_alpha   90.00
_cell.angle_beta   90.00
_cell.angle_gamma   90.00
#
_symmetry.space_group_name_H-M   'P 1'
#
loop_
_entity.id
_entity.type
_entity.pdbx_description
1 polymer ?
#
loop_
_entity_poly.entity_id
_entity_poly.type
_entity_poly.pdbx_seq_one_letter_code
_entity_poly.pdbx_strand_id
1 'polypeptide(L)'
;MTDANIHPSIILIRDRLHDIFPEIQIPLEVIGWHIRQSRSIEAICSIFATEILSFGQVIDPRKTQNQIEEQTASANTHISKQTTITDDTLQTLYDVFNEIPRDHIENLYINFKNTNNPNWYDDIVNELLSYNVMKSSTNKRSYDQMIIDDIVFIPDEYNRLLAILPDIDPDYALECYMKYREKSSDNTDLNILITSLIEHGYIKLTDKLERLRNERLKENLRNPKFEINEFLKTFPNPLEYFYDRTKNVSESYKNHTYIYLSNAFARISTDYIKQVLNNNNYRFAPSMKQLQEEFYTYHTNQNKKSNDTIVKRLNHRARASMAIPDVPDEIFYKELCYIKHEDEIIGKQ
;
A
#
# COMPACT_ATOMS: atom_id res chain seq x y z
N MET A 1 21.19 10.68 -34.71
CA MET A 1 20.65 11.97 -35.16
C MET A 1 21.74 13.01 -34.94
N THR A 2 22.02 13.91 -35.89
CA THR A 2 22.89 15.05 -35.62
C THR A 2 22.14 16.02 -34.71
N ASP A 3 22.81 16.60 -33.71
CA ASP A 3 22.20 17.47 -32.68
C ASP A 3 21.44 18.70 -33.22
N ALA A 4 21.55 18.98 -34.51
CA ALA A 4 21.01 20.17 -35.17
C ALA A 4 19.47 20.24 -35.25
N ASN A 5 18.70 19.22 -34.82
CA ASN A 5 17.24 19.20 -34.93
C ASN A 5 16.49 18.82 -33.64
N ILE A 6 17.11 18.94 -32.46
CA ILE A 6 16.44 18.65 -31.19
C ILE A 6 15.58 19.84 -30.76
N HIS A 7 14.32 19.60 -30.42
CA HIS A 7 13.39 20.63 -29.96
C HIS A 7 13.88 21.27 -28.64
N PRO A 8 13.89 22.61 -28.48
CA PRO A 8 14.43 23.29 -27.29
C PRO A 8 13.85 22.80 -25.95
N SER A 9 12.58 22.40 -25.94
CA SER A 9 11.92 21.85 -24.75
C SER A 9 12.50 20.51 -24.28
N ILE A 10 13.04 19.67 -25.18
CA ILE A 10 13.69 18.40 -24.82
C ILE A 10 14.98 18.71 -24.06
N ILE A 11 15.76 19.69 -24.52
CA ILE A 11 17.00 20.12 -23.90
C ILE A 11 16.72 20.69 -22.50
N LEU A 12 15.72 21.59 -22.39
CA LEU A 12 15.32 22.17 -21.11
C LEU A 12 14.87 21.13 -20.08
N ILE A 13 14.13 20.10 -20.51
CA ILE A 13 13.70 19.01 -19.62
C ILE A 13 14.89 18.13 -19.22
N ARG A 14 15.79 17.80 -20.15
CA ARG A 14 17.02 17.05 -19.86
C ARG A 14 17.85 17.77 -18.80
N ASP A 15 18.09 19.06 -18.98
CA ASP A 15 18.93 19.84 -18.08
C ASP A 15 18.31 19.91 -16.68
N ARG A 16 16.98 20.11 -16.58
CA ARG A 16 16.26 20.05 -15.30
C ARG A 16 16.29 18.67 -14.64
N LEU A 17 16.18 17.60 -15.42
CA LEU A 17 16.28 16.23 -14.88
C LEU A 17 17.70 15.92 -14.43
N HIS A 18 18.72 16.44 -15.12
CA HIS A 18 20.12 16.32 -14.72
C HIS A 18 20.44 17.12 -13.45
N ASP A 19 19.81 18.28 -13.24
CA ASP A 19 19.94 19.03 -11.98
C ASP A 19 19.36 18.26 -10.78
N ILE A 20 18.30 17.47 -11.01
CA ILE A 20 17.65 16.66 -9.96
C ILE A 20 18.37 15.31 -9.78
N PHE A 21 18.87 14.73 -10.86
CA PHE A 21 19.49 13.40 -10.90
C PHE A 21 20.81 13.44 -11.69
N PRO A 22 21.89 14.02 -11.13
CA PRO A 22 23.14 14.24 -11.85
C PRO A 22 23.86 12.95 -12.26
N GLU A 23 23.51 11.82 -11.64
CA GLU A 23 24.14 10.52 -11.91
C GLU A 23 23.45 9.74 -13.04
N ILE A 24 22.30 10.20 -13.54
CA ILE A 24 21.47 9.45 -14.49
C ILE A 24 21.51 10.11 -15.87
N GLN A 25 22.10 9.40 -16.85
CA GLN A 25 22.01 9.79 -18.26
C GLN A 25 20.69 9.31 -18.86
N ILE A 26 19.76 10.24 -19.10
CA ILE A 26 18.48 9.96 -19.75
C ILE A 26 18.61 10.21 -21.26
N PRO A 27 18.38 9.20 -22.12
CA PRO A 27 18.40 9.40 -23.58
C PRO A 27 17.32 10.39 -24.05
N LEU A 28 17.67 11.25 -25.00
CA LEU A 28 16.79 12.30 -25.52
C LEU A 28 15.52 11.73 -26.18
N GLU A 29 15.59 10.51 -26.70
CA GLU A 29 14.48 9.79 -27.31
C GLU A 29 13.36 9.48 -26.29
N VAL A 30 13.75 9.17 -25.05
CA VAL A 30 12.82 8.87 -23.95
C VAL A 30 12.10 10.15 -23.53
N ILE A 31 12.83 11.25 -23.34
CA ILE A 31 12.25 12.57 -23.05
C ILE A 31 11.29 12.99 -24.16
N GLY A 32 11.69 12.81 -25.43
CA GLY A 32 10.86 13.11 -26.59
C GLY A 32 9.58 12.27 -26.66
N TRP A 33 9.60 11.03 -26.18
CA TRP A 33 8.41 10.17 -26.09
C TRP A 33 7.42 10.70 -25.05
N HIS A 34 7.88 11.06 -23.85
CA HIS A 34 7.00 11.59 -22.79
C HIS A 34 6.42 12.96 -23.13
N ILE A 35 7.16 13.82 -23.84
CA ILE A 35 6.64 15.11 -24.33
C ILE A 35 5.48 14.92 -25.31
N ARG A 36 5.51 13.87 -26.13
CA ARG A 36 4.39 13.59 -27.06
C ARG A 36 3.13 13.08 -26.35
N GLN A 37 3.29 12.46 -25.18
CA GLN A 37 2.18 11.90 -24.40
C GLN A 37 1.60 12.87 -23.37
N SER A 38 2.42 13.81 -22.87
CA SER A 38 2.09 14.67 -21.73
C SER A 38 1.86 16.11 -22.15
N ARG A 39 0.88 16.79 -21.54
CA ARG A 39 0.53 18.19 -21.87
C ARG A 39 1.32 19.25 -21.08
N SER A 40 2.05 18.87 -20.03
CA SER A 40 2.86 19.80 -19.23
C SER A 40 4.22 19.23 -18.85
N ILE A 41 5.21 20.12 -18.68
CA ILE A 41 6.59 19.79 -18.26
C ILE A 41 6.60 19.19 -16.86
N GLU A 42 5.75 19.67 -15.96
CA GLU A 42 5.64 19.20 -14.57
C GLU A 42 5.20 17.74 -14.50
N ALA A 43 4.26 17.33 -15.37
CA ALA A 43 3.83 15.93 -15.46
C ALA A 43 4.97 15.02 -15.91
N ILE A 44 5.83 15.49 -16.82
CA ILE A 44 6.99 14.73 -17.31
C ILE A 44 8.02 14.55 -16.19
N CYS A 45 8.37 15.63 -15.47
CA CYS A 45 9.28 15.54 -14.34
C CYS A 45 8.75 14.62 -13.23
N SER A 46 7.45 14.65 -12.96
CA SER A 46 6.82 13.77 -11.97
C SER A 46 6.85 12.30 -12.40
N ILE A 47 6.63 11.99 -13.68
CA ILE A 47 6.73 10.62 -14.22
C ILE A 47 8.17 10.11 -14.07
N PHE A 48 9.17 10.90 -14.49
CA PHE A 48 10.57 10.50 -14.36
C PHE A 48 11.01 10.36 -12.91
N ALA A 49 10.58 11.25 -12.00
CA ALA A 49 10.88 11.11 -10.58
C ALA A 49 10.29 9.82 -10.00
N THR A 50 9.08 9.45 -10.41
CA THR A 50 8.41 8.23 -9.95
C THR A 50 9.07 6.97 -10.52
N GLU A 51 9.42 6.99 -11.81
CA GLU A 51 10.10 5.87 -12.47
C GLU A 51 11.52 5.70 -11.96
N ILE A 52 12.31 6.78 -11.83
CA ILE A 52 13.68 6.72 -11.31
C ILE A 52 13.71 6.22 -9.87
N LEU A 53 12.78 6.67 -9.01
CA LEU A 53 12.65 6.13 -7.65
C LEU A 53 12.24 4.65 -7.63
N SER A 54 11.51 4.19 -8.65
CA SER A 54 11.15 2.76 -8.79
C SER A 54 12.29 1.90 -9.35
N PHE A 55 13.27 2.48 -10.04
CA PHE A 55 14.43 1.77 -10.61
C PHE A 55 15.73 1.92 -9.79
N GLY A 56 15.75 2.77 -8.76
CA GLY A 56 16.92 3.08 -7.92
C GLY A 56 17.38 2.00 -6.94
N GLN A 57 17.38 0.72 -7.34
CA GLN A 57 18.09 -0.36 -6.63
C GLN A 57 18.87 -1.26 -7.59
N VAL A 58 19.77 -0.68 -8.38
CA VAL A 58 20.90 -1.44 -8.96
C VAL A 58 22.15 -0.54 -8.95
N ILE A 59 22.77 -0.37 -7.79
CA ILE A 59 24.15 0.11 -7.68
C ILE A 59 24.94 -0.91 -6.87
N ASP A 60 26.00 -1.42 -7.48
CA ASP A 60 26.94 -2.43 -6.97
C ASP A 60 27.65 -1.94 -5.68
N PRO A 61 27.48 -2.59 -4.52
CA PRO A 61 28.04 -2.13 -3.25
C PRO A 61 29.57 -2.30 -3.12
N ARG A 62 30.28 -2.77 -4.16
CA ARG A 62 31.72 -3.11 -4.06
C ARG A 62 32.71 -1.97 -4.30
N LYS A 63 32.27 -0.72 -4.47
CA LYS A 63 33.19 0.41 -4.73
C LYS A 63 33.33 1.47 -3.63
N THR A 64 32.55 1.41 -2.55
CA THR A 64 32.55 2.48 -1.53
C THR A 64 33.23 2.10 -0.21
N GLN A 65 33.84 0.91 -0.13
CA GLN A 65 34.41 0.41 1.13
C GLN A 65 35.92 0.65 1.31
N ASN A 66 36.60 1.21 0.30
CA ASN A 66 38.07 1.40 0.33
C ASN A 66 38.54 2.85 0.54
N GLN A 67 37.71 3.75 1.09
CA GLN A 67 38.11 5.15 1.33
C GLN A 67 37.87 5.67 2.77
N ILE A 68 37.51 4.81 3.72
CA ILE A 68 37.18 5.24 5.10
C ILE A 68 38.20 4.77 6.16
N GLU A 69 39.16 3.90 5.82
CA GLU A 69 40.10 3.34 6.83
C GLU A 69 41.43 4.10 7.03
N GLU A 70 41.66 5.24 6.39
CA GLU A 70 42.85 6.07 6.63
C GLU A 70 42.49 7.47 7.11
N GLN A 71 41.95 7.60 8.32
CA GLN A 71 42.06 8.81 9.17
C GLN A 71 41.30 8.63 10.49
N THR A 72 41.85 7.87 11.44
CA THR A 72 41.62 8.11 12.88
C THR A 72 42.73 7.46 13.70
N ALA A 73 43.90 8.09 13.72
CA ALA A 73 44.90 7.85 14.75
C ALA A 73 45.24 9.19 15.41
N SER A 74 45.23 9.18 16.74
CA SER A 74 45.68 10.24 17.67
C SER A 74 44.58 11.12 18.28
N ALA A 75 44.16 10.78 19.49
CA ALA A 75 44.29 11.64 20.68
C ALA A 75 43.61 10.97 21.89
N ASN A 76 44.43 10.46 22.81
CA ASN A 76 44.00 10.05 24.16
C ASN A 76 44.39 11.15 25.15
N THR A 77 43.42 11.71 25.85
CA THR A 77 43.66 12.47 27.09
C THR A 77 42.56 12.19 28.11
N HIS A 78 43.01 11.80 29.31
CA HIS A 78 42.26 11.45 30.52
C HIS A 78 41.06 12.36 30.85
N ILE A 79 39.87 11.75 30.98
CA ILE A 79 38.81 12.20 31.89
C ILE A 79 38.17 10.95 32.52
N SER A 80 38.16 10.88 33.85
CA SER A 80 37.40 9.91 34.62
C SER A 80 35.90 10.10 34.38
N LYS A 81 35.31 9.23 33.57
CA LYS A 81 33.86 9.13 33.38
C LYS A 81 33.43 7.72 33.75
N GLN A 82 32.41 7.62 34.58
CA GLN A 82 31.61 6.40 34.74
C GLN A 82 31.31 5.88 33.34
N THR A 83 31.83 4.70 33.01
CA THR A 83 31.48 3.98 31.80
C THR A 83 30.02 3.56 31.93
N THR A 84 29.11 4.44 31.51
CA THR A 84 27.83 4.03 30.98
C THR A 84 28.15 3.20 29.76
N ILE A 85 28.32 1.90 29.95
CA ILE A 85 28.29 0.94 28.84
C ILE A 85 26.88 1.11 28.28
N THR A 86 26.76 1.94 27.25
CA THR A 86 25.53 2.11 26.50
C THR A 86 25.26 0.76 25.87
N ASP A 87 24.21 0.11 26.33
CA ASP A 87 23.79 -1.15 25.75
C ASP A 87 23.31 -0.85 24.32
N ASP A 88 24.02 -1.35 23.32
CA ASP A 88 23.72 -1.12 21.90
C ASP A 88 22.27 -1.50 21.56
N THR A 89 21.69 -2.44 22.30
CA THR A 89 20.28 -2.84 22.16
C THR A 89 19.33 -1.73 22.58
N LEU A 90 19.62 -1.05 23.70
CA LEU A 90 18.80 0.07 24.18
C LEU A 90 18.90 1.26 23.24
N GLN A 91 20.10 1.52 22.69
CA GLN A 91 20.28 2.54 21.66
C GLN A 91 19.49 2.22 20.39
N THR A 92 19.50 0.97 19.93
CA THR A 92 18.69 0.52 18.79
C THR A 92 17.20 0.72 19.04
N LEU A 93 16.71 0.47 20.26
CA LEU A 93 15.31 0.73 20.62
C LEU A 93 14.97 2.23 20.56
N TYR A 94 15.87 3.12 20.97
CA TYR A 94 15.66 4.58 20.81
C TYR A 94 15.63 5.02 19.35
N ASP A 95 16.48 4.43 18.52
CA ASP A 95 16.58 4.81 17.12
C ASP A 95 15.35 4.34 16.33
N VAL A 96 14.85 3.13 16.64
CA VAL A 96 13.65 2.54 15.99
C VAL A 96 12.34 3.14 16.53
N PHE A 97 12.25 3.41 17.84
CA PHE A 97 11.03 3.90 18.49
C PHE A 97 11.16 5.34 18.99
N ASN A 98 11.72 6.22 18.16
CA ASN A 98 12.01 7.62 18.50
C ASN A 98 10.78 8.47 18.88
N GLU A 99 9.56 8.00 18.61
CA GLU A 99 8.30 8.67 18.99
C GLU A 99 7.80 8.33 20.40
N ILE A 100 8.41 7.35 21.07
CA ILE A 100 8.04 6.89 22.41
C ILE A 100 8.97 7.55 23.45
N PRO A 101 8.45 8.04 24.59
CA PRO A 101 9.28 8.64 25.64
C PRO A 101 10.40 7.68 26.09
N ARG A 102 11.63 8.19 26.16
CA ARG A 102 12.82 7.37 26.51
C ARG A 102 12.64 6.65 27.83
N ASP A 103 12.11 7.33 28.85
CA ASP A 103 11.85 6.76 30.17
C ASP A 103 10.93 5.51 30.11
N HIS A 104 9.98 5.47 29.17
CA HIS A 104 9.11 4.32 28.98
C HIS A 104 9.87 3.13 28.37
N ILE A 105 10.70 3.40 27.36
CA ILE A 105 11.58 2.41 26.74
C ILE A 105 12.57 1.85 27.78
N GLU A 106 13.17 2.71 28.62
CA GLU A 106 14.07 2.30 29.70
C GLU A 106 13.38 1.39 30.72
N ASN A 107 12.16 1.76 31.14
CA ASN A 107 11.40 0.96 32.09
C ASN A 107 11.07 -0.43 31.55
N LEU A 108 10.61 -0.53 30.30
CA LEU A 108 10.37 -1.83 29.64
C LEU A 108 11.67 -2.62 29.51
N TYR A 109 12.73 -1.97 29.08
CA TYR A 109 14.04 -2.59 28.94
C TYR A 109 14.55 -3.19 30.25
N ILE A 110 14.48 -2.45 31.35
CA ILE A 110 14.89 -2.92 32.68
C ILE A 110 13.98 -4.06 33.17
N ASN A 111 12.67 -3.94 32.96
CA ASN A 111 11.69 -4.93 33.40
C ASN A 111 11.87 -6.27 32.69
N PHE A 112 12.05 -6.25 31.36
CA PHE A 112 12.13 -7.46 30.54
C PHE A 112 13.53 -8.07 30.49
N LYS A 113 14.60 -7.27 30.45
CA LYS A 113 15.98 -7.80 30.39
C LYS A 113 16.37 -8.61 31.62
N ASN A 114 15.81 -8.27 32.78
CA ASN A 114 16.07 -8.99 34.03
C ASN A 114 15.21 -10.26 34.18
N THR A 115 14.31 -10.53 33.23
CA THR A 115 13.59 -11.80 33.20
C THR A 115 14.51 -12.89 32.63
N ASN A 116 14.42 -14.12 33.16
CA ASN A 116 15.09 -15.28 32.56
C ASN A 116 14.43 -15.72 31.22
N ASN A 117 13.66 -14.85 30.56
CA ASN A 117 12.99 -15.15 29.31
C ASN A 117 13.97 -14.96 28.15
N PRO A 118 14.28 -15.98 27.34
CA PRO A 118 15.15 -15.83 26.17
C PRO A 118 14.60 -14.88 25.11
N ASN A 119 13.29 -14.60 25.11
CA ASN A 119 12.60 -13.78 24.10
C ASN A 119 12.23 -12.38 24.61
N TRP A 120 12.89 -11.89 25.67
CA TRP A 120 12.59 -10.60 26.30
C TRP A 120 12.62 -9.40 25.32
N TYR A 121 13.43 -9.47 24.27
CA TYR A 121 13.51 -8.43 23.24
C TYR A 121 12.23 -8.35 22.40
N ASP A 122 11.71 -9.51 21.98
CA ASP A 122 10.46 -9.57 21.20
C ASP A 122 9.28 -9.07 22.03
N ASP A 123 9.26 -9.35 23.33
CA ASP A 123 8.25 -8.85 24.26
C ASP A 123 8.29 -7.32 24.37
N ILE A 124 9.49 -6.71 24.48
CA ILE A 124 9.65 -5.25 24.45
C ILE A 124 9.14 -4.67 23.13
N VAL A 125 9.52 -5.26 22.00
CA VAL A 125 9.09 -4.79 20.67
C VAL A 125 7.57 -4.86 20.53
N ASN A 126 6.94 -5.95 20.97
CA ASN A 126 5.48 -6.10 20.94
C ASN A 126 4.75 -5.07 21.82
N GLU A 127 5.30 -4.77 22.99
CA GLU A 127 4.74 -3.76 23.89
C GLU A 127 4.87 -2.35 23.29
N LEU A 128 6.03 -2.02 22.72
CA LEU A 128 6.27 -0.73 22.05
C LEU A 128 5.41 -0.55 20.79
N LEU A 129 5.20 -1.62 20.01
CA LEU A 129 4.29 -1.62 18.87
C LEU A 129 2.84 -1.39 19.32
N SER A 130 2.43 -2.02 20.43
CA SER A 130 1.10 -1.83 21.03
C SER A 130 0.91 -0.40 21.53
N TYR A 131 1.94 0.20 22.13
CA TYR A 131 1.95 1.60 22.54
C TYR A 131 1.75 2.54 21.34
N ASN A 132 2.42 2.29 20.22
CA ASN A 132 2.23 3.08 18.99
C ASN A 132 0.83 2.89 18.37
N VAL A 133 0.24 1.70 18.47
CA VAL A 133 -1.16 1.47 18.04
C VAL A 133 -2.13 2.23 18.92
N MET A 134 -1.94 2.25 20.25
CA MET A 134 -2.77 3.06 21.15
C MET A 134 -2.58 4.55 20.89
N LYS A 135 -1.34 5.02 20.69
CA LYS A 135 -1.05 6.44 20.40
C LYS A 135 -1.59 6.88 19.04
N SER A 136 -1.48 6.04 18.01
CA SER A 136 -2.05 6.33 16.68
C SER A 136 -3.58 6.32 16.69
N SER A 137 -4.20 5.52 17.57
CA SER A 137 -5.64 5.59 17.85
C SER A 137 -6.02 6.94 18.47
N THR A 138 -5.20 7.47 19.38
CA THR A 138 -5.40 8.80 19.99
C THR A 138 -4.97 9.99 19.11
N ASN A 139 -4.26 9.75 18.00
CA ASN A 139 -3.80 10.80 17.08
C ASN A 139 -4.82 11.15 15.98
N LYS A 140 -6.04 10.59 16.01
CA LYS A 140 -7.23 11.28 15.47
C LYS A 140 -7.64 12.41 16.43
N ARG A 141 -6.75 13.39 16.59
CA ARG A 141 -6.98 14.61 17.34
C ARG A 141 -7.99 15.51 16.61
N SER A 142 -9.26 15.27 16.91
CA SER A 142 -10.24 16.36 17.04
C SER A 142 -11.22 16.17 18.20
N TYR A 143 -11.13 15.08 18.99
CA TYR A 143 -12.00 14.88 20.16
C TYR A 143 -11.26 14.42 21.43
N ASP A 144 -10.15 13.68 21.32
CA ASP A 144 -9.46 13.15 22.53
C ASP A 144 -8.68 14.20 23.35
N GLN A 145 -8.27 15.32 22.76
CA GLN A 145 -7.52 16.34 23.51
C GLN A 145 -8.41 17.24 24.39
N MET A 146 -9.74 17.09 24.34
CA MET A 146 -10.66 17.69 25.31
C MET A 146 -10.99 16.77 26.49
N ILE A 147 -10.47 15.53 26.52
CA ILE A 147 -10.97 14.47 27.42
C ILE A 147 -10.10 14.24 28.67
N ILE A 148 -8.90 14.85 28.77
CA ILE A 148 -7.94 14.47 29.84
C ILE A 148 -8.05 15.33 31.12
N ASP A 149 -8.68 16.50 31.09
CA ASP A 149 -8.83 17.34 32.30
C ASP A 149 -10.21 17.25 32.98
N ASP A 150 -11.22 16.68 32.32
CA ASP A 150 -12.54 16.40 32.92
C ASP A 150 -12.83 14.91 32.81
N ILE A 151 -12.99 14.25 33.96
CA ILE A 151 -13.57 12.90 34.08
C ILE A 151 -14.89 12.92 33.31
N VAL A 152 -14.91 12.37 32.09
CA VAL A 152 -16.12 12.26 31.28
C VAL A 152 -17.09 11.38 32.06
N PHE A 153 -18.02 12.04 32.76
CA PHE A 153 -19.18 11.41 33.33
C PHE A 153 -19.96 10.82 32.16
N ILE A 154 -19.76 9.53 31.89
CA ILE A 154 -20.58 8.77 30.96
C ILE A 154 -21.97 8.77 31.59
N PRO A 155 -22.95 9.50 31.03
CA PRO A 155 -24.23 9.65 31.70
C PRO A 155 -24.95 8.30 31.77
N ASP A 156 -25.66 8.02 32.85
CA ASP A 156 -26.44 6.78 33.03
C ASP A 156 -27.38 6.50 31.83
N GLU A 157 -27.83 7.56 31.16
CA GLU A 157 -28.66 7.51 29.95
C GLU A 157 -27.94 6.85 28.77
N TYR A 158 -26.64 7.08 28.58
CA TYR A 158 -25.85 6.43 27.54
C TYR A 158 -25.70 4.92 27.83
N ASN A 159 -25.42 4.56 29.09
CA ASN A 159 -25.35 3.16 29.49
C ASN A 159 -26.71 2.45 29.29
N ARG A 160 -27.82 3.17 29.54
CA ARG A 160 -29.17 2.67 29.26
C ARG A 160 -29.42 2.48 27.77
N LEU A 161 -28.92 3.37 26.91
CA LEU A 161 -28.99 3.21 25.45
C LEU A 161 -28.29 1.92 25.00
N LEU A 162 -27.06 1.67 25.48
CA LEU A 162 -26.31 0.45 25.17
C LEU A 162 -26.99 -0.81 25.72
N ALA A 163 -27.64 -0.71 26.89
CA ALA A 163 -28.39 -1.84 27.46
C ALA A 163 -29.64 -2.20 26.63
N ILE A 164 -30.28 -1.21 25.99
CA ILE A 164 -31.47 -1.41 25.15
C ILE A 164 -31.09 -1.89 23.75
N LEU A 165 -29.99 -1.37 23.19
CA LEU A 165 -29.48 -1.72 21.86
C LEU A 165 -28.08 -2.36 22.00
N PRO A 166 -27.96 -3.62 22.44
CA PRO A 166 -26.66 -4.23 22.74
C PRO A 166 -25.79 -4.50 21.51
N ASP A 167 -26.36 -4.49 20.29
CA ASP A 167 -25.64 -4.71 19.04
C ASP A 167 -25.23 -3.40 18.34
N ILE A 168 -25.56 -2.22 18.89
CA ILE A 168 -25.14 -0.93 18.33
C ILE A 168 -23.63 -0.74 18.47
N ASP A 169 -23.01 -0.09 17.48
CA ASP A 169 -21.64 0.38 17.63
C ASP A 169 -21.55 1.46 18.73
N PRO A 170 -20.74 1.27 19.81
CA PRO A 170 -20.66 2.23 20.90
C PRO A 170 -20.24 3.63 20.46
N ASP A 171 -19.30 3.75 19.52
CA ASP A 171 -18.84 5.07 19.05
C ASP A 171 -19.96 5.82 18.31
N TYR A 172 -20.71 5.11 17.47
CA TYR A 172 -21.88 5.64 16.78
C TYR A 172 -23.00 6.02 17.77
N ALA A 173 -23.27 5.17 18.76
CA ALA A 173 -24.24 5.45 19.82
C ALA A 173 -23.89 6.72 20.60
N LEU A 174 -22.60 6.90 20.91
CA LEU A 174 -22.10 8.07 21.62
C LEU A 174 -22.26 9.34 20.77
N GLU A 175 -21.90 9.28 19.49
CA GLU A 175 -22.08 10.40 18.56
C GLU A 175 -23.56 10.81 18.44
N CYS A 176 -24.46 9.84 18.28
CA CYS A 176 -25.90 10.08 18.24
C CYS A 176 -26.42 10.66 19.55
N TYR A 177 -25.97 10.14 20.69
CA TYR A 177 -26.33 10.64 22.00
C TYR A 177 -25.86 12.09 22.24
N MET A 178 -24.64 12.43 21.84
CA MET A 178 -24.11 13.80 21.95
C MET A 178 -24.89 14.77 21.07
N LYS A 179 -25.14 14.41 19.80
CA LYS A 179 -25.98 15.22 18.90
C LYS A 179 -27.41 15.40 19.42
N TYR A 180 -27.94 14.38 20.08
CA TYR A 180 -29.25 14.45 20.72
C TYR A 180 -29.24 15.41 21.90
N ARG A 181 -28.24 15.34 22.79
CA ARG A 181 -28.06 16.25 23.93
C ARG A 181 -27.87 17.70 23.50
N GLU A 182 -27.14 17.96 22.42
CA GLU A 182 -26.93 19.31 21.88
C GLU A 182 -28.22 19.96 21.37
N LYS A 183 -29.14 19.17 20.79
CA LYS A 183 -30.39 19.65 20.20
C LYS A 183 -31.55 19.71 21.19
N SER A 184 -31.43 18.98 22.28
CA SER A 184 -32.47 18.75 23.26
C SER A 184 -32.32 19.74 24.42
N SER A 185 -33.42 20.37 24.85
CA SER A 185 -33.40 21.08 26.14
C SER A 185 -33.31 20.06 27.30
N ASP A 186 -33.04 20.55 28.50
CA ASP A 186 -32.67 19.82 29.74
C ASP A 186 -33.56 18.62 30.15
N ASN A 187 -34.61 18.25 29.41
CA ASN A 187 -35.56 17.23 29.82
C ASN A 187 -36.15 16.40 28.65
N THR A 188 -35.33 16.03 27.67
CA THR A 188 -35.81 15.31 26.48
C THR A 188 -35.65 13.79 26.66
N ASP A 189 -36.74 13.03 26.43
CA ASP A 189 -36.83 11.58 26.68
C ASP A 189 -35.94 10.74 25.74
N LEU A 190 -34.95 10.03 26.32
CA LEU A 190 -34.06 9.08 25.63
C LEU A 190 -34.81 8.09 24.71
N ASN A 191 -36.06 7.73 25.04
CA ASN A 191 -36.87 6.85 24.20
C ASN A 191 -37.10 7.42 22.79
N ILE A 192 -37.09 8.75 22.61
CA ILE A 192 -37.21 9.40 21.30
C ILE A 192 -35.98 9.08 20.44
N LEU A 193 -34.78 9.17 21.03
CA LEU A 193 -33.54 8.81 20.35
C LEU A 193 -33.54 7.33 19.97
N ILE A 194 -33.90 6.45 20.91
CA ILE A 194 -33.95 5.00 20.68
C ILE A 194 -34.92 4.66 19.55
N THR A 195 -36.12 5.24 19.57
CA THR A 195 -37.14 5.04 18.52
C THR A 195 -36.59 5.52 17.18
N SER A 196 -35.98 6.70 17.14
CA SER A 196 -35.35 7.22 15.93
C SER A 196 -34.26 6.29 15.39
N LEU A 197 -33.41 5.72 16.24
CA LEU A 197 -32.34 4.81 15.83
C LEU A 197 -32.89 3.50 15.24
N ILE A 198 -33.96 2.97 15.83
CA ILE A 198 -34.63 1.76 15.34
C ILE A 198 -35.31 2.03 14.00
N GLU A 199 -36.02 3.16 13.86
CA GLU A 199 -36.75 3.51 12.63
C GLU A 199 -35.83 3.79 11.45
N HIS A 200 -34.71 4.47 11.68
CA HIS A 200 -33.78 4.86 10.61
C HIS A 200 -32.71 3.79 10.31
N GLY A 201 -32.59 2.78 11.19
CA GLY A 201 -31.51 1.80 11.17
C GLY A 201 -30.22 2.38 11.77
N TYR A 202 -29.73 1.75 12.83
CA TYR A 202 -28.45 2.09 13.45
C TYR A 202 -27.32 1.23 12.91
N ILE A 203 -26.09 1.73 13.03
CA ILE A 203 -24.88 0.98 12.67
C ILE A 203 -24.64 -0.06 13.75
N LYS A 204 -24.62 -1.33 13.35
CA LYS A 204 -24.29 -2.43 14.24
C LYS A 204 -22.79 -2.57 14.42
N LEU A 205 -22.39 -3.03 15.59
CA LEU A 205 -20.99 -3.34 15.90
C LEU A 205 -20.44 -4.41 14.95
N THR A 206 -21.26 -5.40 14.58
CA THR A 206 -20.89 -6.44 13.61
C THR A 206 -20.53 -5.86 12.25
N ASP A 207 -21.32 -4.89 11.77
CA ASP A 207 -21.15 -4.30 10.44
C ASP A 207 -19.89 -3.44 10.40
N LYS A 208 -19.61 -2.72 11.50
CA LYS A 208 -18.35 -1.98 11.67
C LYS A 208 -17.14 -2.91 11.70
N LEU A 209 -17.21 -4.00 12.46
CA LEU A 209 -16.11 -4.98 12.53
C LEU A 209 -15.86 -5.65 11.18
N GLU A 210 -16.91 -6.01 10.46
CA GLU A 210 -16.81 -6.56 9.11
C GLU A 210 -16.21 -5.53 8.15
N ARG A 211 -16.66 -4.27 8.22
CA ARG A 211 -16.09 -3.18 7.44
C ARG A 211 -14.61 -2.97 7.74
N LEU A 212 -14.21 -2.92 9.01
CA LEU A 212 -12.81 -2.80 9.42
C LEU A 212 -11.97 -4.00 8.95
N ARG A 213 -12.52 -5.21 9.02
CA ARG A 213 -11.87 -6.41 8.49
C ARG A 213 -11.67 -6.29 6.99
N ASN A 214 -12.69 -5.85 6.25
CA ASN A 214 -12.63 -5.65 4.82
C ASN A 214 -11.67 -4.51 4.44
N GLU A 215 -11.62 -3.43 5.21
CA GLU A 215 -10.67 -2.33 5.03
C GLU A 215 -9.23 -2.80 5.25
N ARG A 216 -8.95 -3.55 6.33
CA ARG A 216 -7.65 -4.17 6.57
C ARG A 216 -7.25 -5.14 5.46
N LEU A 217 -8.19 -5.96 4.98
CA LEU A 217 -7.96 -6.83 3.82
C LEU A 217 -7.63 -5.98 2.58
N LYS A 218 -8.40 -4.93 2.30
CA LYS A 218 -8.13 -4.01 1.17
C LYS A 218 -6.75 -3.35 1.29
N GLU A 219 -6.35 -2.92 2.48
CA GLU A 219 -5.02 -2.33 2.73
C GLU A 219 -3.91 -3.35 2.51
N ASN A 220 -4.04 -4.54 3.10
CA ASN A 220 -3.10 -5.64 2.92
C ASN A 220 -2.98 -6.07 1.45
N LEU A 221 -4.05 -5.95 0.67
CA LEU A 221 -4.03 -6.29 -0.75
C LEU A 221 -3.53 -5.16 -1.65
N ARG A 222 -3.64 -3.90 -1.20
CA ARG A 222 -3.05 -2.75 -1.91
C ARG A 222 -1.54 -2.74 -1.77
N ASN A 223 -1.05 -2.97 -0.55
CA ASN A 223 0.37 -2.99 -0.21
C ASN A 223 0.72 -4.29 0.50
N PRO A 224 0.68 -5.44 -0.19
CA PRO A 224 1.06 -6.70 0.41
C PRO A 224 2.52 -6.62 0.82
N LYS A 225 2.81 -6.89 2.10
CA LYS A 225 4.16 -7.24 2.53
C LYS A 225 4.49 -8.57 1.86
N PHE A 226 5.05 -8.50 0.66
CA PHE A 226 5.26 -9.66 -0.17
C PHE A 226 6.55 -10.35 0.22
N GLU A 227 6.44 -11.40 1.03
CA GLU A 227 7.56 -12.26 1.36
C GLU A 227 7.60 -13.48 0.43
N ILE A 228 8.57 -13.51 -0.49
CA ILE A 228 8.71 -14.59 -1.49
C ILE A 228 8.74 -15.97 -0.84
N ASN A 229 9.41 -16.12 0.32
CA ASN A 229 9.54 -17.39 1.01
C ASN A 229 8.18 -17.89 1.56
N GLU A 230 7.34 -16.99 2.06
CA GLU A 230 5.98 -17.33 2.51
C GLU A 230 5.08 -17.64 1.32
N PHE A 231 5.23 -16.88 0.23
CA PHE A 231 4.51 -17.12 -1.01
C PHE A 231 4.80 -18.51 -1.59
N LEU A 232 6.07 -18.90 -1.65
CA LEU A 232 6.50 -20.23 -2.15
C LEU A 232 6.09 -21.38 -1.22
N LYS A 233 5.91 -21.14 0.09
CA LYS A 233 5.29 -22.14 0.99
C LYS A 233 3.82 -22.38 0.64
N THR A 234 3.11 -21.32 0.27
CA THR A 234 1.69 -21.39 -0.12
C THR A 234 1.52 -21.99 -1.52
N PHE A 235 2.40 -21.61 -2.45
CA PHE A 235 2.41 -22.08 -3.83
C PHE A 235 3.80 -22.65 -4.17
N PRO A 236 4.04 -23.94 -3.93
CA PRO A 236 5.34 -24.55 -4.21
C PRO A 236 5.78 -24.44 -5.67
N ASN A 237 4.82 -24.51 -6.60
CA ASN A 237 5.02 -24.27 -8.02
C ASN A 237 4.00 -23.25 -8.55
N PRO A 238 4.28 -21.93 -8.39
CA PRO A 238 3.36 -20.88 -8.78
C PRO A 238 3.05 -20.88 -10.28
N LEU A 239 4.08 -21.13 -11.11
CA LEU A 239 3.95 -21.14 -12.56
C LEU A 239 2.95 -22.23 -13.00
N GLU A 240 3.10 -23.45 -12.50
CA GLU A 240 2.13 -24.51 -12.78
C GLU A 240 0.74 -24.16 -12.21
N TYR A 241 0.65 -23.63 -10.99
CA TYR A 241 -0.63 -23.34 -10.35
C TYR A 241 -1.47 -22.28 -11.09
N PHE A 242 -0.85 -21.16 -11.47
CA PHE A 242 -1.54 -20.01 -12.09
C PHE A 242 -1.73 -20.16 -13.60
N TYR A 243 -0.84 -20.88 -14.30
CA TYR A 243 -1.00 -21.15 -15.73
C TYR A 243 -1.85 -22.39 -16.04
N ASP A 244 -2.23 -23.19 -15.04
CA ASP A 244 -3.11 -24.36 -15.24
C ASP A 244 -4.54 -23.96 -15.64
N ARG A 245 -4.84 -24.14 -16.93
CA ARG A 245 -6.15 -23.86 -17.54
C ARG A 245 -7.22 -24.89 -17.21
N THR A 246 -6.89 -26.00 -16.56
CA THR A 246 -7.84 -27.09 -16.27
C THR A 246 -8.70 -26.82 -15.03
N LYS A 247 -8.21 -26.02 -14.07
CA LYS A 247 -8.97 -25.73 -12.83
C LYS A 247 -10.02 -24.66 -13.05
N ASN A 248 -11.18 -24.86 -12.43
CA ASN A 248 -12.23 -23.86 -12.38
C ASN A 248 -11.89 -22.76 -11.37
N VAL A 249 -12.33 -21.53 -11.67
CA VAL A 249 -12.13 -20.36 -10.80
C VAL A 249 -13.46 -19.81 -10.28
N SER A 250 -13.42 -19.13 -9.14
CA SER A 250 -14.60 -18.51 -8.52
C SER A 250 -15.16 -17.39 -9.41
N GLU A 251 -16.45 -17.08 -9.28
CA GLU A 251 -17.05 -15.96 -10.03
C GLU A 251 -16.47 -14.60 -9.60
N SER A 252 -16.15 -14.45 -8.31
CA SER A 252 -15.45 -13.27 -7.79
C SER A 252 -14.11 -13.07 -8.50
N TYR A 253 -13.29 -14.13 -8.60
CA TYR A 253 -12.02 -14.12 -9.31
C TYR A 253 -12.21 -13.74 -10.78
N LYS A 254 -13.17 -14.34 -11.51
CA LYS A 254 -13.44 -13.99 -12.91
C LYS A 254 -13.75 -12.51 -13.09
N ASN A 255 -14.56 -11.94 -12.20
CA ASN A 255 -14.93 -10.54 -12.23
C ASN A 255 -13.72 -9.63 -12.01
N HIS A 256 -12.88 -9.93 -11.01
CA HIS A 256 -11.64 -9.18 -10.75
C HIS A 256 -10.69 -9.23 -11.96
N THR A 257 -10.46 -10.42 -12.50
CA THR A 257 -9.62 -10.62 -13.69
C THR A 257 -10.14 -9.80 -14.87
N TYR A 258 -11.44 -9.86 -15.15
CA TYR A 258 -12.05 -9.11 -16.25
C TYR A 258 -11.92 -7.60 -16.08
N ILE A 259 -12.20 -7.08 -14.89
CA ILE A 259 -12.10 -5.65 -14.59
C ILE A 259 -10.65 -5.18 -14.70
N TYR A 260 -9.71 -5.93 -14.11
CA TYR A 260 -8.30 -5.60 -14.14
C TYR A 260 -7.78 -5.54 -15.58
N LEU A 261 -8.00 -6.58 -16.38
CA LEU A 261 -7.57 -6.60 -17.78
C LEU A 261 -8.28 -5.54 -18.61
N SER A 262 -9.57 -5.28 -18.36
CA SER A 262 -10.31 -4.22 -19.04
C SER A 262 -9.73 -2.84 -18.79
N ASN A 263 -9.24 -2.58 -17.59
CA ASN A 263 -8.59 -1.33 -17.19
C ASN A 263 -7.16 -1.25 -17.73
N ALA A 264 -6.36 -2.31 -17.57
CA ALA A 264 -4.98 -2.39 -18.05
C ALA A 264 -4.90 -2.23 -19.58
N PHE A 265 -5.87 -2.80 -20.31
CA PHE A 265 -5.96 -2.75 -21.76
C PHE A 265 -7.17 -1.92 -22.22
N ALA A 266 -7.31 -0.69 -21.70
CA ALA A 266 -8.46 0.18 -21.98
C ALA A 266 -8.71 0.48 -23.46
N ARG A 267 -7.69 0.30 -24.32
CA ARG A 267 -7.79 0.46 -25.78
C ARG A 267 -8.23 -0.81 -26.51
N ILE A 268 -8.17 -1.99 -25.89
CA ILE A 268 -8.66 -3.24 -26.47
C ILE A 268 -10.17 -3.34 -26.22
N SER A 269 -10.93 -3.90 -27.18
CA SER A 269 -12.38 -4.11 -27.03
C SER A 269 -12.70 -5.11 -25.92
N THR A 270 -13.77 -4.84 -25.16
CA THR A 270 -14.20 -5.72 -24.05
C THR A 270 -14.56 -7.12 -24.51
N ASP A 271 -15.18 -7.23 -25.68
CA ASP A 271 -15.58 -8.52 -26.23
C ASP A 271 -14.37 -9.37 -26.56
N TYR A 272 -13.28 -8.75 -27.01
CA TYR A 272 -12.04 -9.44 -27.24
C TYR A 272 -11.37 -9.87 -25.93
N ILE A 273 -11.35 -9.01 -24.91
CA ILE A 273 -10.85 -9.38 -23.58
C ILE A 273 -11.65 -10.56 -23.01
N LYS A 274 -12.99 -10.56 -23.14
CA LYS A 274 -13.84 -11.69 -22.75
C LYS A 274 -13.51 -12.96 -23.53
N GLN A 275 -13.24 -12.84 -24.83
CA GLN A 275 -12.83 -13.98 -25.65
C GLN A 275 -11.49 -14.56 -25.17
N VAL A 276 -10.48 -13.72 -24.91
CA VAL A 276 -9.18 -14.16 -24.39
C VAL A 276 -9.34 -14.84 -23.03
N LEU A 277 -10.18 -14.28 -22.15
CA LEU A 277 -10.50 -14.90 -20.88
C LEU A 277 -11.14 -16.27 -21.05
N ASN A 278 -12.16 -16.39 -21.90
CA ASN A 278 -12.82 -17.67 -22.18
C ASN A 278 -11.83 -18.72 -22.70
N ASN A 279 -10.94 -18.33 -23.62
CA ASN A 279 -9.93 -19.22 -24.19
C ASN A 279 -8.91 -19.71 -23.16
N ASN A 280 -8.65 -18.91 -22.12
CA ASN A 280 -7.72 -19.23 -21.03
C ASN A 280 -8.43 -19.71 -19.75
N ASN A 281 -9.70 -20.14 -19.85
CA ASN A 281 -10.53 -20.55 -18.70
C ASN A 281 -10.53 -19.52 -17.55
N TYR A 282 -10.62 -18.25 -17.93
CA TYR A 282 -10.60 -17.06 -17.07
C TYR A 282 -9.35 -16.89 -16.19
N ARG A 283 -8.28 -17.66 -16.42
CA ARG A 283 -7.01 -17.54 -15.69
C ARG A 283 -6.31 -16.22 -16.02
N PHE A 284 -5.91 -15.50 -14.97
CA PHE A 284 -5.39 -14.15 -15.10
C PHE A 284 -4.01 -14.11 -15.77
N ALA A 285 -3.03 -14.85 -15.26
CA ALA A 285 -1.66 -14.87 -15.77
C ALA A 285 -1.57 -15.21 -17.27
N PRO A 286 -2.13 -16.32 -17.78
CA PRO A 286 -2.07 -16.61 -19.21
C PRO A 286 -2.84 -15.58 -20.06
N SER A 287 -3.95 -15.03 -19.56
CA SER A 287 -4.71 -13.99 -20.30
C SER A 287 -3.95 -12.68 -20.37
N MET A 288 -3.30 -12.26 -19.27
CA MET A 288 -2.47 -11.07 -19.19
C MET A 288 -1.31 -11.19 -20.19
N LYS A 289 -0.57 -12.30 -20.15
CA LYS A 289 0.56 -12.57 -21.04
C LYS A 289 0.15 -12.54 -22.51
N GLN A 290 -0.94 -13.22 -22.87
CA GLN A 290 -1.45 -13.20 -24.24
C GLN A 290 -1.80 -11.77 -24.71
N LEU A 291 -2.50 -10.99 -23.88
CA LEU A 291 -2.85 -9.61 -24.22
C LEU A 291 -1.61 -8.71 -24.34
N GLN A 292 -0.60 -8.89 -23.47
CA GLN A 292 0.67 -8.16 -23.56
C GLN A 292 1.41 -8.47 -24.87
N GLU A 293 1.55 -9.74 -25.24
CA GLU A 293 2.22 -10.18 -26.47
C GLU A 293 1.53 -9.62 -27.73
N GLU A 294 0.20 -9.68 -27.78
CA GLU A 294 -0.58 -9.14 -28.89
C GLU A 294 -0.50 -7.61 -28.97
N PHE A 295 -0.55 -6.93 -27.82
CA PHE A 295 -0.42 -5.48 -27.74
C PHE A 295 0.98 -5.02 -28.16
N TYR A 296 2.02 -5.73 -27.76
CA TYR A 296 3.40 -5.48 -28.20
C TYR A 296 3.53 -5.65 -29.72
N THR A 297 3.02 -6.77 -30.26
CA THR A 297 3.04 -7.09 -31.68
C THR A 297 2.34 -6.03 -32.52
N TYR A 298 1.23 -5.50 -32.02
CA TYR A 298 0.52 -4.39 -32.65
C TYR A 298 1.39 -3.13 -32.76
N HIS A 299 2.08 -2.76 -31.68
CA HIS A 299 2.93 -1.57 -31.67
C HIS A 299 4.15 -1.70 -32.58
N THR A 300 4.77 -2.88 -32.65
CA THR A 300 5.91 -3.12 -33.55
C THR A 300 5.51 -3.13 -35.03
N ASN A 301 4.31 -3.60 -35.35
CA ASN A 301 3.86 -3.79 -36.75
C ASN A 301 3.12 -2.60 -37.36
N GLN A 302 2.92 -1.49 -36.63
CA GLN A 302 2.25 -0.27 -37.13
C GLN A 302 2.83 0.28 -38.45
N ASN A 303 4.10 -0.01 -38.75
CA ASN A 303 4.76 0.45 -39.97
C ASN A 303 4.42 -0.39 -41.22
N LYS A 304 3.80 -1.56 -41.06
CA LYS A 304 3.40 -2.43 -42.18
C LYS A 304 1.90 -2.25 -42.40
N LYS A 305 1.52 -1.73 -43.58
CA LYS A 305 0.12 -1.54 -44.06
C LYS A 305 -0.61 -2.88 -44.27
N SER A 306 -0.63 -3.72 -43.25
CA SER A 306 -1.31 -5.01 -43.26
C SER A 306 -2.74 -4.82 -42.78
N ASN A 307 -3.68 -5.53 -43.40
CA ASN A 307 -5.11 -5.63 -43.04
C ASN A 307 -5.29 -6.35 -41.70
N ASP A 308 -4.59 -5.89 -40.66
CA ASP A 308 -4.47 -6.64 -39.42
C ASP A 308 -5.77 -6.55 -38.63
N THR A 309 -6.33 -7.72 -38.33
CA THR A 309 -7.54 -7.89 -37.52
C THR A 309 -7.44 -7.23 -36.15
N ILE A 310 -6.23 -6.98 -35.65
CA ILE A 310 -6.00 -6.31 -34.37
C ILE A 310 -6.43 -4.84 -34.42
N VAL A 311 -6.25 -4.13 -35.55
CA VAL A 311 -6.67 -2.73 -35.68
C VAL A 311 -8.18 -2.60 -35.47
N LYS A 312 -8.97 -3.58 -35.93
CA LYS A 312 -10.43 -3.62 -35.75
C LYS A 312 -10.86 -3.88 -34.30
N ARG A 313 -9.97 -4.46 -33.48
CA ARG A 313 -10.23 -4.77 -32.07
C ARG A 313 -9.83 -3.63 -31.14
N LEU A 314 -9.09 -2.65 -31.64
CA LEU A 314 -8.67 -1.49 -30.87
C LEU A 314 -9.68 -0.36 -31.00
N ASN A 315 -10.10 0.14 -29.85
CA ASN A 315 -10.90 1.35 -29.77
C ASN A 315 -9.99 2.57 -29.94
N HIS A 316 -10.40 3.50 -30.80
CA HIS A 316 -9.69 4.77 -31.00
C HIS A 316 -9.64 5.65 -29.75
N ARG A 317 -10.52 5.39 -28.77
CA ARG A 317 -10.54 6.07 -27.48
C ARG A 317 -10.37 5.05 -26.37
N ALA A 318 -9.54 5.40 -25.38
CA ALA A 318 -9.48 4.65 -24.14
C ALA A 318 -10.85 4.68 -23.47
N ARG A 319 -11.31 3.52 -23.01
CA ARG A 319 -12.55 3.39 -22.24
C ARG A 319 -12.36 4.00 -20.84
N ALA A 320 -13.47 4.39 -20.21
CA ALA A 320 -13.45 4.76 -18.80
C ALA A 320 -13.03 3.56 -17.95
N SER A 321 -12.27 3.82 -16.89
CA SER A 321 -11.88 2.79 -15.92
C SER A 321 -13.11 2.21 -15.24
N MET A 322 -13.17 0.89 -15.17
CA MET A 322 -14.20 0.15 -14.43
C MET A 322 -13.86 0.16 -12.93
N ALA A 323 -14.88 0.28 -12.09
CA ALA A 323 -14.72 0.19 -10.65
C ALA A 323 -14.28 -1.22 -10.25
N ILE A 324 -13.28 -1.31 -9.37
CA ILE A 324 -12.83 -2.58 -8.78
C ILE A 324 -13.92 -3.07 -7.82
N PRO A 325 -14.21 -4.39 -7.77
CA PRO A 325 -15.20 -4.92 -6.84
C PRO A 325 -14.89 -4.59 -5.38
N ASP A 326 -15.94 -4.40 -4.56
CA ASP A 326 -15.78 -4.06 -3.14
C ASP A 326 -15.26 -5.20 -2.29
N VAL A 327 -15.61 -6.44 -2.62
CA VAL A 327 -15.15 -7.64 -1.92
C VAL A 327 -13.93 -8.18 -2.65
N PRO A 328 -12.74 -8.20 -2.02
CA PRO A 328 -11.54 -8.68 -2.69
C PRO A 328 -11.54 -10.20 -2.90
N ASP A 329 -10.93 -10.66 -4.00
CA ASP A 329 -10.63 -12.08 -4.22
C ASP A 329 -9.16 -12.39 -3.90
N GLU A 330 -8.91 -13.12 -2.81
CA GLU A 330 -7.55 -13.39 -2.33
C GLU A 330 -6.66 -14.11 -3.36
N ILE A 331 -7.21 -15.05 -4.13
CA ILE A 331 -6.44 -15.83 -5.11
C ILE A 331 -6.02 -14.93 -6.27
N PHE A 332 -6.93 -14.06 -6.74
CA PHE A 332 -6.62 -13.07 -7.77
C PHE A 332 -5.46 -12.16 -7.34
N TYR A 333 -5.50 -11.62 -6.12
CA TYR A 333 -4.44 -10.72 -5.65
C TYR A 333 -3.11 -11.45 -5.42
N LYS A 334 -3.13 -12.71 -4.97
CA LYS A 334 -1.92 -13.55 -4.88
C LYS A 334 -1.30 -13.79 -6.25
N GLU A 335 -2.12 -14.05 -7.28
CA GLU A 335 -1.65 -14.19 -8.66
C GLU A 335 -1.12 -12.86 -9.23
N LEU A 336 -1.77 -11.73 -8.89
CA LEU A 336 -1.28 -10.41 -9.24
C LEU A 336 0.09 -10.11 -8.62
N CYS A 337 0.32 -10.53 -7.37
CA CYS A 337 1.64 -10.45 -6.74
C CYS A 337 2.66 -11.34 -7.46
N TYR A 338 2.27 -12.57 -7.82
CA TYR A 338 3.13 -13.46 -8.62
C TYR A 338 3.57 -12.80 -9.93
N ILE A 339 2.66 -12.21 -10.70
CA ILE A 339 3.02 -11.54 -11.97
C ILE A 339 3.99 -10.37 -11.74
N LYS A 340 3.82 -9.59 -10.67
CA LYS A 340 4.70 -8.46 -10.36
C LYS A 340 6.12 -8.90 -9.98
N HIS A 341 6.28 -10.08 -9.40
CA HIS A 341 7.55 -10.62 -8.92
C HIS A 341 7.94 -11.91 -9.67
N GLU A 342 7.43 -12.11 -10.89
CA GLU A 342 7.58 -13.37 -11.63
C GLU A 342 9.06 -13.71 -11.82
N ASP A 343 9.88 -12.73 -12.21
CA ASP A 343 11.33 -12.90 -12.41
C ASP A 343 12.08 -13.25 -11.11
N GLU A 344 11.72 -12.61 -9.99
CA GLU A 344 12.34 -12.87 -8.68
C GLU A 344 11.98 -14.25 -8.15
N ILE A 345 10.74 -14.69 -8.39
CA ILE A 345 10.23 -16.01 -7.98
C ILE A 345 10.91 -17.09 -8.81
N ILE A 346 10.98 -16.91 -10.14
CA ILE A 346 11.64 -17.86 -11.05
C ILE A 346 13.13 -17.95 -10.72
N GLY A 347 13.80 -16.84 -10.39
CA GLY A 347 15.22 -16.85 -10.04
C GLY A 347 15.57 -17.59 -8.75
N LYS A 348 14.57 -17.90 -7.89
CA LYS A 348 14.77 -18.66 -6.64
C LYS A 348 14.41 -20.15 -6.74
N GLN A 349 13.73 -20.57 -7.81
CA GLN A 349 13.43 -21.97 -8.10
C GLN A 349 14.58 -22.60 -8.88
#